data_AF-A0A382DVB6-F1
#
_entry.id   AF-A0A382DVB6-F1
#
_cell.length_a   1.000
_cell.length_b   1.000
_cell.length_c   1.000
_cell.angle_alpha   90.00
_cell.angle_beta   90.00
_cell.angle_gamma   90.00
#
_symmetry.space_group_name_H-M   'P 1'
#
loop_
_entity.id
_entity.type
_entity.pdbx_description
1 polymer ?
#
loop_
_entity_poly.entity_id
_entity_poly.type
_entity_poly.pdbx_seq_one_letter_code
_entity_poly.pdbx_strand_id
1 'polypeptide(L)'
;QKSWNKVIDLDPENREAKSILTIIEKGEKPTKTIKRSKSKNSRKSSKRRKSSSKKEEGPQLAISPRIATFTMVNVLKNQKLFYQALDVLDILVTKGADPVKIEQEREAIKDLIKEENN
;
A
#
# COMPACT_ATOMS: atom_id res chain seq x y z
N GLN A 1 -5.44 8.88 -35.05
CA GLN A 1 -5.03 9.38 -33.73
C GLN A 1 -6.22 9.23 -32.77
N LYS A 2 -6.05 8.66 -31.57
CA LYS A 2 -7.13 8.54 -30.58
C LYS A 2 -7.32 9.92 -29.92
N SER A 3 -8.35 10.66 -30.33
CA SER A 3 -8.68 11.99 -29.80
C SER A 3 -9.53 11.89 -28.52
N TRP A 4 -9.46 12.93 -27.68
CA TRP A 4 -10.29 13.04 -26.47
C TRP A 4 -11.79 13.06 -26.77
N ASN A 5 -12.21 13.35 -28.01
CA ASN A 5 -13.61 13.21 -28.45
C ASN A 5 -14.13 11.77 -28.24
N LYS A 6 -13.32 10.75 -28.52
CA LYS A 6 -13.75 9.36 -28.33
C LYS A 6 -13.96 9.00 -26.86
N VAL A 7 -13.30 9.70 -25.94
CA VAL A 7 -13.49 9.52 -24.50
C VAL A 7 -14.81 10.12 -24.07
N ILE A 8 -15.23 11.26 -24.64
CA ILE A 8 -16.55 11.84 -24.41
C ILE A 8 -17.67 10.97 -24.99
N ASP A 9 -17.47 10.34 -26.15
CA ASP A 9 -18.46 9.42 -26.73
C ASP A 9 -18.73 8.20 -25.83
N LEU A 10 -17.69 7.71 -25.13
CA LEU A 10 -17.79 6.56 -24.24
C LEU A 10 -18.22 6.95 -22.81
N ASP A 11 -17.79 8.11 -22.34
CA ASP A 11 -18.12 8.66 -21.03
C ASP A 11 -18.33 10.17 -21.13
N PRO A 12 -19.58 10.60 -21.39
CA PRO A 12 -19.90 12.01 -21.55
C PRO A 12 -19.84 12.80 -20.23
N GLU A 13 -19.67 12.16 -19.07
CA GLU A 13 -19.53 12.80 -17.76
C GLU A 13 -18.05 13.00 -17.38
N ASN A 14 -17.10 12.53 -18.19
CA ASN A 14 -15.68 12.62 -17.90
C ASN A 14 -15.19 14.08 -17.87
N ARG A 15 -14.93 14.58 -16.66
CA ARG A 15 -14.46 15.96 -16.39
C ARG A 15 -13.11 16.27 -17.02
N GLU A 16 -12.23 15.27 -17.13
CA GLU A 16 -10.88 15.45 -17.66
C GLU A 16 -10.92 15.63 -19.18
N ALA A 17 -11.70 14.79 -19.86
CA ALA A 17 -11.88 14.88 -21.31
C ALA A 17 -12.51 16.22 -21.71
N LYS A 18 -13.53 16.69 -20.98
CA LYS A 18 -14.13 18.02 -21.20
C LYS A 18 -13.11 19.14 -21.01
N SER A 19 -12.36 19.11 -19.92
CA SER A 19 -11.33 20.12 -19.62
C SER A 19 -10.27 20.21 -20.71
N ILE A 20 -9.77 19.06 -21.18
CA ILE A 20 -8.75 19.02 -22.22
C ILE A 20 -9.29 19.50 -23.57
N LEU A 21 -10.54 19.18 -23.93
CA LEU A 21 -11.17 19.69 -25.15
C LEU A 21 -11.35 21.21 -25.11
N THR A 22 -11.79 21.77 -23.98
CA THR A 22 -11.90 23.23 -23.82
C THR A 22 -10.54 23.94 -23.92
N ILE A 23 -9.47 23.33 -23.41
CA ILE A 23 -8.10 23.88 -23.51
C ILE A 23 -7.61 23.85 -24.96
N ILE A 24 -7.84 22.74 -25.68
CA ILE A 24 -7.50 22.61 -27.10
C ILE A 24 -8.27 23.63 -27.95
N GLU A 25 -9.56 23.84 -27.68
CA GLU A 25 -10.40 24.82 -28.38
C GLU A 25 -9.90 26.26 -28.18
N LYS A 26 -9.33 26.58 -27.03
CA LYS A 26 -8.72 27.88 -26.73
C LYS A 26 -7.30 28.06 -27.29
N GLY A 27 -6.73 27.05 -27.96
CA GLY A 27 -5.40 27.13 -28.58
C GLY A 27 -4.23 27.06 -27.59
N GLU A 28 -4.47 26.75 -26.32
CA GLU A 28 -3.43 26.61 -25.29
C GLU A 28 -2.96 25.14 -25.17
N LYS A 29 -1.67 24.94 -24.88
CA LYS A 29 -1.13 23.59 -24.65
C LYS A 29 -1.51 23.12 -23.24
N PRO A 30 -2.07 21.90 -23.06
CA PRO A 30 -2.46 21.42 -21.74
C PRO A 30 -1.21 21.19 -20.87
N THR A 31 -1.00 22.07 -19.88
CA THR A 31 0.07 21.93 -18.88
C THR A 31 -0.27 20.77 -17.96
N LYS A 32 0.54 19.70 -17.99
CA LYS A 32 0.37 18.49 -17.17
C LYS A 32 0.56 18.79 -15.67
N THR A 33 -0.45 19.28 -14.97
CA THR A 33 -0.52 19.21 -13.50
C THR A 33 -1.97 19.09 -13.02
N ILE A 34 -2.48 17.85 -12.98
CA ILE A 34 -3.76 17.57 -12.32
C ILE A 34 -3.48 17.45 -10.81
N LYS A 35 -3.62 18.57 -10.08
CA LYS A 35 -3.80 18.55 -8.63
C LYS A 35 -5.21 18.01 -8.37
N ARG A 36 -5.32 16.81 -7.79
CA ARG A 36 -6.58 16.26 -7.27
C ARG A 36 -7.12 17.20 -6.18
N SER A 37 -8.05 18.07 -6.53
CA SER A 37 -8.82 18.85 -5.57
C SER A 37 -9.77 17.90 -4.83
N LYS A 38 -9.44 17.57 -3.58
CA LYS A 38 -10.36 16.92 -2.65
C LYS A 38 -11.58 17.83 -2.46
N SER A 39 -12.75 17.33 -2.87
CA SER A 39 -14.04 17.85 -2.42
C SER A 39 -14.10 17.74 -0.89
N LYS A 40 -14.22 18.88 -0.21
CA LYS A 40 -14.70 18.97 1.16
C LYS A 40 -16.20 18.68 1.14
N ASN A 41 -16.61 17.59 1.79
CA ASN A 41 -17.91 17.62 2.45
C ASN A 41 -17.85 16.88 3.79
N SER A 42 -18.33 17.57 4.81
CA SER A 42 -18.35 17.21 6.22
C SER A 42 -19.29 16.05 6.50
N ARG A 43 -18.93 15.17 7.44
CA ARG A 43 -19.77 14.84 8.61
C ARG A 43 -18.98 14.05 9.66
N LYS A 44 -19.24 14.47 10.88
CA LYS A 44 -18.69 14.07 12.17
C LYS A 44 -19.20 12.68 12.55
N SER A 45 -18.30 11.74 12.86
CA SER A 45 -18.56 10.74 13.89
C SER A 45 -17.25 10.31 14.56
N SER A 46 -17.25 10.58 15.86
CA SER A 46 -16.37 10.05 16.89
C SER A 46 -16.20 8.53 16.82
N LYS A 47 -14.98 8.00 17.00
CA LYS A 47 -14.59 7.27 18.23
C LYS A 47 -13.13 6.78 18.14
N ARG A 48 -12.44 6.95 19.27
CA ARG A 48 -11.36 6.09 19.82
C ARG A 48 -9.97 6.12 19.17
N ARG A 49 -9.12 6.93 19.82
CA ARG A 49 -7.77 6.59 20.30
C ARG A 49 -7.29 5.16 19.98
N LYS A 50 -6.23 5.07 19.18
CA LYS A 50 -5.04 4.33 19.58
C LYS A 50 -3.87 5.25 19.33
N SER A 51 -3.32 5.80 20.39
CA SER A 51 -1.95 6.29 20.39
C SER A 51 -1.09 5.15 19.86
N SER A 52 -0.66 5.24 18.60
CA SER A 52 0.45 4.44 18.12
C SER A 52 1.64 4.91 18.93
N SER A 53 1.90 4.20 20.02
CA SER A 53 3.18 4.19 20.70
C SER A 53 4.23 4.18 19.60
N LYS A 54 4.97 5.28 19.47
CA LYS A 54 6.24 5.34 18.77
C LYS A 54 7.11 4.30 19.46
N LYS A 55 7.04 3.06 19.00
CA LYS A 55 8.15 2.15 19.16
C LYS A 55 9.24 2.78 18.30
N GLU A 56 10.36 3.10 18.93
CA GLU A 56 11.58 3.44 18.20
C GLU A 56 12.02 2.17 17.48
N GLU A 57 11.38 1.96 16.34
CA GLU A 57 11.72 0.90 15.43
C GLU A 57 12.78 1.53 14.56
N GLY A 58 13.98 0.93 14.53
CA GLY A 58 14.95 1.20 13.47
C GLY A 58 14.29 1.09 12.09
N PRO A 59 14.97 1.44 10.99
CA PRO A 59 14.35 1.59 9.67
C PRO A 59 13.38 0.46 9.35
N GLN A 60 12.08 0.72 9.54
CA GLN A 60 11.02 -0.26 9.32
C GLN A 60 10.98 -0.46 7.81
N LEU A 61 11.32 -1.66 7.33
CA LEU A 61 11.11 -1.99 5.93
C LEU A 61 9.62 -1.83 5.66
N ALA A 62 9.26 -0.83 4.85
CA ALA A 62 7.88 -0.59 4.44
C ALA A 62 7.44 -1.69 3.46
N ILE A 63 7.14 -2.86 3.99
CA ILE A 63 6.77 -4.02 3.18
C ILE A 63 5.29 -3.92 2.83
N SER A 64 5.00 -3.76 1.55
CA SER A 64 3.63 -3.73 1.07
C SER A 64 3.02 -5.15 1.03
N PRO A 65 1.71 -5.30 1.31
CA PRO A 65 1.03 -6.58 1.19
C PRO A 65 1.17 -7.25 -0.19
N ARG A 66 1.32 -6.46 -1.25
CA ARG A 66 1.47 -6.98 -2.61
C ARG A 66 2.78 -7.76 -2.82
N ILE A 67 3.82 -7.42 -2.06
CA ILE A 67 5.16 -8.03 -2.21
C ILE A 67 5.40 -9.11 -1.13
N ALA A 68 4.59 -9.14 -0.06
CA ALA A 68 4.67 -10.14 1.00
C ALA A 68 4.49 -11.58 0.47
N THR A 69 5.53 -12.40 0.65
CA THR A 69 5.62 -13.81 0.23
C THR A 69 6.43 -14.61 1.26
N PHE A 70 6.22 -15.92 1.35
CA PHE A 70 7.00 -16.81 2.24
C PHE A 70 8.49 -16.83 1.89
N THR A 71 8.85 -16.65 0.62
CA THR A 71 10.25 -16.52 0.23
C THR A 71 10.92 -15.32 0.90
N MET A 72 10.20 -14.20 1.05
CA MET A 72 10.73 -13.03 1.74
C MET A 72 10.95 -13.31 3.24
N VAL A 73 10.09 -14.10 3.88
CA VAL A 73 10.29 -14.57 5.27
C VAL A 73 11.61 -15.35 5.38
N ASN A 74 11.88 -16.25 4.43
CA ASN A 74 13.12 -17.02 4.41
C ASN A 74 14.37 -16.14 4.22
N VAL A 75 14.29 -15.14 3.33
CA VAL A 75 15.38 -14.17 3.14
C VAL A 75 15.63 -13.35 4.42
N LEU A 76 14.57 -12.88 5.09
CA LEU A 76 14.68 -12.11 6.34
C LEU A 76 15.26 -12.95 7.50
N LYS A 77 14.91 -14.24 7.59
CA LYS A 77 15.50 -15.19 8.55
C LYS A 77 17.02 -15.29 8.37
N ASN A 78 17.48 -15.42 7.12
CA ASN A 78 18.91 -15.51 6.81
C ASN A 78 19.65 -14.20 7.12
N GLN A 79 18.97 -13.06 6.98
CA GLN A 79 19.50 -11.74 7.33
C GLN A 79 19.44 -11.44 8.83
N LYS A 80 18.91 -12.36 9.66
CA LYS A 80 18.66 -12.16 11.09
C LYS A 80 17.67 -11.02 11.39
N LEU A 81 16.81 -10.67 10.42
CA LEU A 81 15.77 -9.66 10.55
C LEU A 81 14.46 -10.31 11.04
N PHE A 82 14.50 -10.91 12.23
CA PHE A 82 13.42 -11.75 12.75
C PHE A 82 12.11 -11.00 12.98
N TYR A 83 12.16 -9.79 13.55
CA TYR A 83 10.96 -8.98 13.80
C TYR A 83 10.25 -8.59 12.49
N GLN A 84 11.01 -8.24 11.46
CA GLN A 84 10.45 -7.93 10.14
C GLN A 84 9.86 -9.18 9.49
N ALA A 85 10.46 -10.35 9.70
CA ALA A 85 9.90 -11.61 9.23
C ALA A 85 8.54 -11.91 9.88
N LEU A 86 8.38 -11.60 11.17
CA LEU A 86 7.09 -11.69 11.88
C LEU A 86 6.05 -10.73 11.30
N ASP A 87 6.45 -9.49 10.98
CA ASP A 87 5.54 -8.51 10.34
C ASP A 87 5.07 -8.99 8.96
N VAL A 88 5.95 -9.64 8.18
CA VAL A 88 5.55 -10.24 6.89
C VAL A 88 4.55 -11.38 7.08
N LEU A 89 4.72 -12.19 8.13
CA LEU A 89 3.76 -13.25 8.46
C LEU A 89 2.40 -12.66 8.86
N ASP A 90 2.35 -11.55 9.62
CA ASP A 90 1.10 -10.84 9.92
C ASP A 90 0.40 -10.34 8.65
N ILE A 91 1.17 -9.77 7.73
CA ILE A 91 0.64 -9.36 6.43
C ILE A 91 0.09 -10.56 5.65
N LEU A 92 0.77 -11.72 5.68
CA LEU A 92 0.29 -12.94 5.03
C LEU A 92 -1.00 -13.49 5.66
N VAL A 93 -1.19 -13.35 6.97
CA VAL A 93 -2.47 -13.66 7.65
C VAL A 93 -3.59 -12.79 7.07
N THR A 94 -3.37 -11.47 6.97
CA THR A 94 -4.40 -10.55 6.42
C THR A 94 -4.75 -10.83 4.96
N LYS A 95 -3.82 -11.43 4.20
CA LYS A 95 -4.03 -11.85 2.80
C LYS A 95 -4.79 -13.18 2.67
N GLY A 96 -5.03 -13.88 3.77
CA GLY A 96 -5.65 -15.21 3.75
C GLY A 96 -4.71 -16.31 3.23
N ALA A 97 -3.39 -16.18 3.49
CA ALA A 97 -2.45 -17.26 3.22
C ALA A 97 -2.66 -18.45 4.18
N ASP A 98 -2.01 -19.57 3.89
CA ASP A 98 -2.13 -20.83 4.63
C ASP A 98 -1.73 -20.64 6.13
N PRO A 99 -2.69 -20.75 7.07
CA PRO A 99 -2.44 -20.48 8.48
C PRO A 99 -1.52 -21.52 9.13
N VAL A 100 -1.53 -22.77 8.63
CA VAL A 100 -0.66 -23.84 9.17
C VAL A 100 0.79 -23.53 8.89
N LYS A 101 1.09 -23.11 7.65
CA LYS A 101 2.45 -22.69 7.26
C LYS A 101 2.89 -21.42 7.98
N ILE A 102 1.99 -20.47 8.19
CA ILE A 102 2.29 -19.25 8.94
C ILE A 102 2.72 -19.59 10.37
N GLU A 103 1.98 -20.45 11.07
CA GLU A 103 2.32 -20.81 12.45
C GLU A 103 3.64 -21.57 12.53
N GLN A 104 3.91 -22.49 11.61
CA GLN A 104 5.20 -23.20 11.52
C GLN A 104 6.37 -22.23 11.35
N GLU A 105 6.26 -21.24 10.46
CA GLU A 105 7.30 -20.23 10.28
C GLU A 105 7.42 -19.30 11.49
N ARG A 106 6.32 -18.97 12.18
CA ARG A 106 6.35 -18.18 13.42
C ARG A 106 7.13 -18.88 14.52
N GLU A 107 6.87 -20.16 14.74
CA GLU A 107 7.60 -20.96 15.74
C GLU A 107 9.08 -21.06 15.38
N ALA A 108 9.40 -21.34 14.10
CA ALA A 108 10.78 -21.37 13.64
C ALA A 108 11.53 -20.04 13.87
N ILE A 109 10.88 -18.91 13.64
CA ILE A 109 11.49 -17.59 13.91
C ILE A 109 11.67 -17.36 15.40
N LYS A 110 10.69 -17.73 16.25
CA LYS A 110 10.81 -17.59 17.71
C LYS A 110 11.97 -18.41 18.26
N ASP A 111 12.19 -19.61 17.76
CA ASP A 111 13.29 -20.45 18.20
C ASP A 111 14.64 -19.88 17.76
N LEU A 112 14.74 -19.35 16.53
CA LEU A 112 15.94 -18.64 16.07
C LEU A 112 16.25 -17.38 16.88
N ILE A 113 15.23 -16.63 17.33
CA ILE A 113 15.43 -15.49 18.23
C ILE A 113 15.99 -15.96 19.58
N LYS A 114 15.49 -17.08 20.14
CA LYS A 114 16.01 -17.61 21.41
C LYS A 114 17.47 -18.05 21.26
N GLU A 115 17.80 -18.72 20.15
CA GLU A 115 19.16 -19.20 19.87
C GLU A 115 20.13 -18.05 19.63
N GLU A 116 19.70 -16.96 18.99
CA GLU A 116 20.54 -15.77 18.77
C GLU A 116 20.83 -14.99 20.07
N ASN A 117 19.93 -15.05 21.06
CA ASN A 117 20.07 -14.37 22.34
C ASN A 117 20.74 -15.23 23.44
N ASN A 118 21.22 -16.43 23.10
CA ASN A 118 21.85 -17.38 24.03
C ASN A 118 23.34 -17.59 23.73
#